data_AF-A0A2G5TEM5-F1
#
_entry.id   AF-A0A2G5TEM5-F1
#
_cell.length_a   1.000
_cell.length_b   1.000
_cell.length_c   1.000
_cell.angle_alpha   90.00
_cell.angle_beta   90.00
_cell.angle_gamma   90.00
#
_symmetry.space_group_name_H-M   'P 1'
#
loop_
_entity.id
_entity.type
_entity.pdbx_description
1 polymer ?
#
loop_
_entity_poly.entity_id
_entity_poly.type
_entity_poly.pdbx_seq_one_letter_code
_entity_poly.pdbx_strand_id
1 'polypeptide(L)'
;MRHVSGNLFYRSMISMIRRQWKNVNVPLGQLKMSISEFSLFKALTIWHYNYYKLQDSGKAISARQRDDIFRTLLLICTDEGHEDPTLRVSEIVLAVGNVMTEVHELVTTLLEITVFDEVQDPILKDMLKFKY
;
A
#
# COMPACT_ATOMS: atom_id res chain seq x y z
N MET A 1 -24.31 26.08 -15.34
CA MET A 1 -22.94 25.90 -14.80
C MET A 1 -22.62 24.42 -14.65
N ARG A 2 -22.28 23.69 -15.72
CA ARG A 2 -21.99 22.23 -15.69
C ARG A 2 -20.68 21.81 -16.39
N HIS A 3 -19.80 22.76 -16.72
CA HIS A 3 -18.59 22.48 -17.52
C HIS A 3 -17.25 22.57 -16.77
N VAL A 4 -17.25 22.79 -15.45
CA VAL A 4 -16.01 22.97 -14.67
C VAL A 4 -15.61 21.73 -13.87
N SER A 5 -16.55 20.86 -13.51
CA SER A 5 -16.34 19.65 -12.69
C SER A 5 -15.40 18.62 -13.33
N GLY A 6 -15.62 18.26 -14.61
CA GLY A 6 -14.81 17.26 -15.30
C GLY A 6 -13.31 17.58 -15.43
N ASN A 7 -12.92 18.86 -15.29
CA ASN A 7 -11.52 19.30 -15.32
C ASN A 7 -10.81 19.04 -13.98
N LEU A 8 -11.54 19.11 -12.86
CA LEU A 8 -10.99 18.95 -11.52
C LEU A 8 -10.71 17.46 -11.23
N PHE A 9 -11.69 16.58 -11.47
CA PHE A 9 -11.53 15.13 -11.40
C PHE A 9 -10.30 14.63 -12.15
N TYR A 10 -10.19 15.01 -13.43
CA TYR A 10 -9.10 14.58 -14.28
C TYR A 10 -7.74 15.10 -13.80
N ARG A 11 -7.67 16.37 -13.38
CA ARG A 11 -6.43 16.94 -12.81
C ARG A 11 -6.00 16.23 -11.53
N SER A 12 -6.94 15.96 -10.62
CA SER A 12 -6.66 15.26 -9.36
C SER A 12 -6.19 13.84 -9.61
N MET A 13 -6.86 13.10 -10.51
CA MET A 13 -6.44 11.75 -10.90
C MET A 13 -5.05 11.72 -11.55
N ILE A 14 -4.76 12.63 -12.49
CA ILE A 14 -3.46 12.68 -13.16
C ILE A 14 -2.35 13.05 -12.17
N SER A 15 -2.60 14.00 -11.26
CA SER A 15 -1.66 14.35 -10.19
C SER A 15 -1.33 13.13 -9.32
N MET A 16 -2.36 12.37 -8.94
CA MET A 16 -2.24 11.17 -8.13
C MET A 16 -1.46 10.05 -8.82
N ILE A 17 -1.74 9.77 -10.10
CA ILE A 17 -0.99 8.79 -10.90
C ILE A 17 0.49 9.18 -10.99
N ARG A 18 0.78 10.46 -11.23
CA ARG A 18 2.17 10.96 -11.29
C ARG A 18 2.88 10.81 -9.95
N ARG A 19 2.18 11.09 -8.85
CA ARG A 19 2.73 10.93 -7.49
C ARG A 19 3.04 9.46 -7.19
N GLN A 20 2.10 8.55 -7.44
CA GLN A 20 2.29 7.10 -7.26
C GLN A 20 3.43 6.56 -8.14
N TRP A 21 3.54 7.02 -9.38
CA TRP A 21 4.65 6.65 -10.26
C TRP A 21 6.00 7.01 -9.63
N LYS A 22 6.14 8.24 -9.15
CA LYS A 22 7.38 8.76 -8.57
C LYS A 22 7.71 8.14 -7.21
N ASN A 23 6.71 7.97 -6.35
CA ASN A 23 6.91 7.62 -4.94
C ASN A 23 6.79 6.11 -4.67
N VAL A 24 6.14 5.35 -5.57
CA VAL A 24 5.93 3.91 -5.42
C VAL A 24 6.58 3.14 -6.56
N ASN A 25 6.13 3.34 -7.81
CA ASN A 25 6.53 2.45 -8.91
C ASN A 25 8.02 2.51 -9.21
N VAL A 26 8.61 3.71 -9.29
CA VAL A 26 10.05 3.86 -9.54
C VAL A 26 10.90 3.30 -8.39
N PRO A 27 10.68 3.66 -7.11
CA PRO A 27 11.45 3.10 -6.00
C PRO A 27 11.30 1.57 -5.87
N LEU A 28 10.08 1.03 -6.01
CA LEU A 28 9.87 -0.41 -5.95
C LEU A 28 10.55 -1.13 -7.11
N GLY A 29 10.54 -0.56 -8.31
CA GLY A 29 11.27 -1.11 -9.46
C GLY A 29 12.78 -1.14 -9.25
N GLN A 30 13.33 -0.16 -8.52
CA GLN A 30 14.75 -0.09 -8.19
C GLN A 30 15.18 -1.11 -7.13
N LEU A 31 14.27 -1.52 -6.24
CA LEU A 31 14.54 -2.58 -5.27
C LEU A 31 14.77 -3.94 -5.92
N LYS A 32 14.32 -4.15 -7.16
CA LYS A 32 14.50 -5.40 -7.93
C LYS A 32 14.15 -6.64 -7.11
N MET A 33 13.00 -6.59 -6.43
CA MET A 33 12.56 -7.71 -5.60
C MET A 33 12.42 -8.98 -6.43
N SER A 34 12.87 -10.11 -5.87
CA SER A 34 12.54 -11.42 -6.41
C SER A 34 11.02 -11.65 -6.34
N ILE A 35 10.51 -12.65 -7.07
CA ILE A 35 9.08 -13.00 -7.00
C ILE A 35 8.68 -13.36 -5.56
N SER A 36 9.57 -14.03 -4.84
CA SER A 36 9.37 -14.46 -3.47
C SER A 36 9.35 -13.27 -2.51
N GLU A 37 10.34 -12.37 -2.62
CA GLU A 37 10.38 -11.12 -1.86
C GLU A 37 9.13 -10.26 -2.12
N PHE A 38 8.73 -10.12 -3.38
CA PHE A 38 7.55 -9.34 -3.77
C PHE A 38 6.25 -9.93 -3.22
N SER A 39 6.15 -11.26 -3.12
CA SER A 39 4.98 -11.94 -2.55
C SER A 39 4.85 -11.66 -1.05
N LEU A 40 5.96 -11.70 -0.31
CA LEU A 40 5.98 -11.39 1.12
C LEU A 40 5.81 -9.88 1.39
N PHE A 41 6.34 -9.02 0.52
CA PHE A 41 6.08 -7.58 0.54
C PHE A 41 4.57 -7.28 0.45
N LYS A 42 3.85 -7.94 -0.47
CA LYS A 42 2.39 -7.83 -0.58
C LYS A 42 1.70 -8.29 0.70
N ALA A 43 2.12 -9.42 1.26
CA ALA A 43 1.58 -9.95 2.52
C ALA A 43 1.78 -8.96 3.68
N LEU A 44 2.97 -8.35 3.80
CA LEU A 44 3.26 -7.33 4.80
C LEU A 44 2.42 -6.05 4.62
N THR A 45 2.18 -5.64 3.38
CA THR A 45 1.35 -4.45 3.09
C THR A 45 -0.11 -4.70 3.52
N ILE A 46 -0.65 -5.87 3.19
CA ILE A 46 -2.00 -6.29 3.63
C ILE A 46 -2.06 -6.39 5.16
N TRP A 47 -1.04 -6.98 5.78
CA TRP A 47 -0.93 -7.06 7.23
C TRP A 47 -0.96 -5.67 7.88
N HIS A 48 -0.12 -4.74 7.40
CA HIS A 48 0.01 -3.41 7.98
C HIS A 48 -1.31 -2.61 7.85
N TYR A 49 -1.99 -2.72 6.71
CA TYR A 49 -3.29 -2.08 6.50
C TYR A 49 -4.37 -2.62 7.45
N ASN A 50 -4.39 -3.93 7.71
CA ASN A 50 -5.43 -4.55 8.52
C ASN A 50 -5.17 -4.48 10.03
N TYR A 51 -3.91 -4.41 10.46
CA TYR A 51 -3.53 -4.46 11.89
C TYR A 51 -4.33 -3.48 12.75
N TYR A 52 -4.53 -2.24 12.26
CA TYR A 52 -5.25 -1.20 13.00
C TYR A 52 -6.78 -1.37 13.02
N LYS A 53 -7.33 -2.30 12.24
CA LYS A 53 -8.78 -2.59 12.17
C LYS A 53 -9.20 -3.75 13.07
N LEU A 54 -8.24 -4.47 13.66
CA LEU A 54 -8.52 -5.69 14.42
C LEU A 54 -8.82 -5.38 15.90
N GLN A 55 -9.70 -6.20 16.47
CA GLN A 55 -9.88 -6.31 17.93
C GLN A 55 -8.64 -6.94 18.57
N ASP A 56 -8.48 -6.84 19.88
CA ASP A 56 -7.23 -7.24 20.56
C ASP A 56 -6.85 -8.72 20.38
N SER A 57 -7.84 -9.62 20.34
CA SER A 57 -7.61 -11.04 20.00
C SER A 57 -7.08 -11.22 18.56
N GLY A 58 -7.60 -10.43 17.61
CA GLY A 58 -7.13 -10.40 16.23
C GLY A 58 -5.73 -9.82 16.10
N LYS A 59 -5.38 -8.80 16.90
CA LYS A 59 -4.03 -8.21 16.93
C LYS A 59 -2.97 -9.23 17.35
N ALA A 60 -3.27 -10.11 18.31
CA ALA A 60 -2.33 -11.15 18.74
C ALA A 60 -2.03 -12.15 17.62
N ILE A 61 -3.05 -12.61 16.90
CA ILE A 61 -2.90 -13.49 15.73
C ILE A 61 -2.12 -12.76 14.63
N SER A 62 -2.50 -11.52 14.36
CA SER A 62 -1.86 -10.67 13.36
C SER A 62 -0.38 -10.42 13.65
N ALA A 63 -0.01 -10.20 14.92
CA ALA A 63 1.39 -10.06 15.32
C ALA A 63 2.20 -11.34 15.03
N ARG A 64 1.63 -12.52 15.28
CA ARG A 64 2.28 -13.80 14.95
C ARG A 64 2.49 -13.95 13.44
N GLN A 65 1.47 -13.60 12.62
CA GLN A 65 1.59 -13.62 11.16
C GLN A 65 2.70 -12.70 10.65
N ARG A 66 2.83 -11.49 11.21
CA ARG A 66 3.92 -10.57 10.89
C ARG A 66 5.29 -11.20 11.18
N ASP A 67 5.44 -11.79 12.36
CA ASP A 67 6.70 -12.38 12.77
C ASP A 67 7.08 -13.57 11.87
N ASP A 68 6.09 -14.37 11.47
CA ASP A 68 6.30 -15.46 10.51
C ASP A 68 6.74 -14.93 9.14
N ILE A 69 6.08 -13.87 8.64
CA ILE A 69 6.49 -13.22 7.39
C ILE A 69 7.92 -12.68 7.48
N PHE A 70 8.31 -12.03 8.58
CA PHE A 70 9.68 -11.52 8.75
C PHE A 70 10.72 -12.65 8.79
N ARG A 71 10.44 -13.74 9.50
CA ARG A 71 11.32 -14.91 9.51
C ARG A 71 11.47 -15.50 8.11
N THR A 72 10.37 -15.65 7.38
CA THR A 72 10.42 -16.17 6.00
C THR A 72 11.19 -15.24 5.07
N LEU A 73 11.00 -13.91 5.19
CA LEU A 73 11.73 -12.94 4.38
C LEU A 73 13.24 -13.03 4.65
N LEU A 74 13.64 -13.12 5.92
CA LEU A 74 15.04 -13.26 6.29
C LEU A 74 15.66 -14.57 5.75
N LEU A 75 14.93 -15.69 5.84
CA LEU A 75 15.37 -16.97 5.28
C LEU A 75 15.58 -16.87 3.77
N ILE A 76 14.61 -16.29 3.04
CA ILE A 76 14.70 -16.13 1.58
C ILE A 76 15.87 -15.21 1.21
N CYS A 77 16.04 -14.09 1.89
CA CYS A 77 17.18 -13.20 1.60
C CYS A 77 18.53 -13.88 1.91
N THR A 78 18.57 -14.78 2.89
CA THR A 78 19.78 -15.57 3.18
C THR A 78 20.03 -16.62 2.09
N ASP A 79 19.00 -17.36 1.69
CA ASP A 79 19.09 -18.44 0.69
C ASP A 79 19.39 -17.90 -0.73
N GLU A 80 18.88 -16.71 -1.06
CA GLU A 80 19.18 -15.99 -2.30
C GLU A 80 20.59 -15.38 -2.33
N GLY A 81 21.32 -15.41 -1.21
CA GLY A 81 22.72 -14.99 -1.13
C GLY A 81 22.93 -13.47 -1.09
N HIS A 82 21.97 -12.70 -0.54
CA HIS A 82 22.17 -11.27 -0.31
C HIS A 82 23.29 -11.05 0.72
N GLU A 83 24.16 -10.05 0.47
CA GLU A 83 25.33 -9.77 1.31
C GLU A 83 24.95 -9.45 2.77
N ASP A 84 23.88 -8.68 2.96
CA ASP A 84 23.25 -8.43 4.26
C ASP A 84 21.74 -8.69 4.18
N PRO A 85 21.30 -9.92 4.55
CA PRO A 85 19.89 -10.28 4.54
C PRO A 85 19.02 -9.42 5.46
N THR A 86 19.59 -8.90 6.57
CA THR A 86 18.85 -8.07 7.51
C THR A 86 18.61 -6.67 6.95
N LEU A 87 19.62 -6.11 6.30
CA LEU A 87 19.47 -4.85 5.56
C LEU A 87 18.44 -5.02 4.44
N ARG A 88 18.52 -6.10 3.66
CA ARG A 88 17.57 -6.37 2.58
C ARG A 88 16.12 -6.46 3.07
N VAL A 89 15.89 -7.20 4.15
CA VAL A 89 14.60 -7.26 4.85
C VAL A 89 14.15 -5.85 5.24
N SER A 90 15.04 -5.04 5.82
CA SER A 90 14.74 -3.68 6.26
C SER A 90 14.34 -2.74 5.11
N GLU A 91 15.00 -2.85 3.95
CA GLU A 91 14.65 -2.11 2.74
C GLU A 91 13.23 -2.46 2.24
N ILE A 92 12.87 -3.75 2.27
CA ILE A 92 11.53 -4.21 1.89
C ILE A 92 10.48 -3.69 2.88
N VAL A 93 10.78 -3.67 4.18
CA VAL A 93 9.89 -3.12 5.21
C VAL A 93 9.69 -1.61 5.03
N LEU A 94 10.76 -0.88 4.73
CA LEU A 94 10.68 0.55 4.42
C LEU A 94 9.79 0.79 3.19
N ALA A 95 9.90 -0.07 2.18
CA ALA A 95 9.06 -0.02 0.98
C ALA A 95 7.56 -0.17 1.31
N VAL A 96 7.21 -1.03 2.28
CA VAL A 96 5.82 -1.14 2.78
C VAL A 96 5.35 0.20 3.35
N GLY A 97 6.18 0.88 4.14
CA GLY A 97 5.87 2.21 4.68
C GLY A 97 5.60 3.26 3.60
N ASN A 98 6.40 3.25 2.52
CA ASN A 98 6.20 4.13 1.37
C ASN A 98 4.85 3.88 0.68
N VAL A 99 4.48 2.60 0.46
CA VAL A 99 3.18 2.26 -0.12
C VAL A 99 2.02 2.67 0.79
N MET A 100 2.13 2.43 2.09
CA MET A 100 1.08 2.80 3.04
C MET A 100 0.82 4.31 3.09
N THR A 101 1.89 5.11 2.98
CA THR A 101 1.78 6.57 2.91
C THR A 101 1.00 7.00 1.65
N GLU A 102 1.31 6.41 0.50
CA GLU A 102 0.66 6.75 -0.76
C GLU A 102 -0.78 6.21 -0.85
N VAL A 103 -1.08 5.07 -0.21
CA VAL A 103 -2.45 4.57 -0.05
C VAL A 103 -3.29 5.52 0.79
N HIS A 104 -2.74 6.09 1.86
CA HIS A 104 -3.46 7.05 2.70
C HIS A 104 -3.87 8.29 1.88
N GLU A 105 -2.93 8.85 1.12
CA GLU A 105 -3.14 10.02 0.26
C GLU A 105 -4.14 9.75 -0.87
N LEU A 106 -4.05 8.57 -1.50
CA LEU A 106 -5.00 8.08 -2.49
C LEU A 106 -6.43 8.05 -1.93
N VAL A 107 -6.60 7.45 -0.75
CA VAL A 107 -7.92 7.33 -0.13
C VAL A 107 -8.50 8.70 0.23
N THR A 108 -7.68 9.62 0.76
CA THR A 108 -8.11 10.99 1.06
C THR A 108 -8.56 11.73 -0.20
N THR A 109 -7.76 11.66 -1.27
CA THR A 109 -8.08 12.31 -2.56
C THR A 109 -9.36 11.73 -3.18
N LEU A 110 -9.54 10.41 -3.12
CA LEU A 110 -10.76 9.76 -3.63
C LEU A 110 -12.02 10.11 -2.83
N LEU A 111 -11.90 10.29 -1.51
CA LEU A 111 -13.01 10.78 -0.69
C LEU A 111 -13.41 12.20 -1.08
N GLU A 112 -12.45 13.11 -1.23
CA GLU A 112 -12.71 14.48 -1.67
C GLU A 112 -13.41 14.50 -3.03
N ILE A 113 -12.88 13.77 -4.02
CA ILE A 113 -13.50 13.64 -5.34
C ILE A 113 -14.93 13.08 -5.25
N THR A 114 -15.15 12.03 -4.46
CA THR A 114 -16.47 11.40 -4.35
C THR A 114 -17.50 12.34 -3.72
N VAL A 115 -17.08 13.17 -2.76
CA VAL A 115 -17.95 14.17 -2.11
C VAL A 115 -18.22 15.36 -3.03
N PHE A 116 -17.23 15.85 -3.78
CA PHE A 116 -17.33 17.09 -4.56
C PHE A 116 -17.80 16.92 -6.02
N ASP A 117 -17.58 15.76 -6.65
CA ASP A 117 -17.76 15.57 -8.11
C ASP A 117 -18.87 14.56 -8.50
N GLU A 118 -19.76 14.20 -7.56
CA GLU A 118 -20.87 13.23 -7.76
C GLU A 118 -20.44 11.91 -8.45
N VAL A 119 -19.24 11.38 -8.17
CA VAL A 119 -18.82 10.08 -8.73
C VAL A 119 -19.75 8.97 -8.22
N GLN A 120 -20.63 8.45 -9.09
CA GLN A 120 -21.60 7.39 -8.81
C GLN A 120 -21.03 5.99 -9.10
N ASP A 121 -19.79 5.70 -8.70
CA ASP A 121 -19.25 4.34 -8.81
C ASP A 121 -19.62 3.53 -7.55
N PRO A 122 -20.46 2.47 -7.66
CA PRO A 122 -20.91 1.68 -6.53
C PRO A 122 -19.77 0.94 -5.83
N ILE A 123 -18.78 0.46 -6.58
CA ILE A 123 -17.64 -0.30 -6.05
C ILE A 123 -16.73 0.65 -5.29
N LEU A 124 -16.41 1.81 -5.86
CA LEU A 124 -15.62 2.83 -5.18
C LEU A 124 -16.29 3.29 -3.89
N LYS A 125 -17.61 3.52 -3.92
CA LYS A 125 -18.38 3.87 -2.72
C LYS A 125 -18.32 2.77 -1.66
N ASP A 126 -18.47 1.51 -2.03
CA ASP A 126 -18.38 0.42 -1.06
C ASP A 126 -16.95 0.21 -0.52
N MET A 127 -15.93 0.38 -1.35
CA MET A 127 -14.52 0.35 -0.91
C MET A 127 -14.19 1.50 0.04
N LEU A 128 -14.77 2.68 -0.16
CA LEU A 128 -14.58 3.85 0.71
C LEU A 128 -15.42 3.79 2.00
N LYS A 129 -16.59 3.13 1.98
CA LYS A 129 -17.42 2.86 3.18
C LYS A 129 -16.77 1.90 4.16
N PHE A 130 -15.80 1.08 3.73
CA PHE A 130 -15.02 0.14 4.55
C PHE A 130 -14.13 0.79 5.64
N LYS A 131 -14.40 2.07 5.96
CA LYS A 131 -13.80 2.86 7.03
C LYS A 131 -14.59 2.85 8.35
N TYR A 132 -15.66 2.06 8.48
CA TYR A 132 -16.39 1.87 9.74
C TYR A 132 -16.70 0.40 10.00
#